data_AF-A0A4Y9RV37-F1
#
_entry.id   AF-A0A4Y9RV37-F1
#
_cell.length_a   1.000
_cell.length_b   1.000
_cell.length_c   1.000
_cell.angle_alpha   90.00
_cell.angle_beta   90.00
_cell.angle_gamma   90.00
#
_symmetry.space_group_name_H-M   'P 1'
#
loop_
_entity.id
_entity.type
_entity.pdbx_description
1 polymer ?
#
loop_
_entity_poly.entity_id
_entity_poly.type
_entity_poly.pdbx_seq_one_letter_code
_entity_poly.pdbx_strand_id
1 'polypeptide(L)'
;MSVTSAVGVALALFGKDFIAKLVEGAAKHSFDRRLEDFKAELRKDEERLKAELRDHEKQLDSLRDGALRGLADSNARLEARRLQAIEAVWKGVVDLGPVKAISSMTGTMKMDVFLRDAAGASQNARNMQSFAEVMLKSMGPEGYKHDATPDHHRPFMSPQVWSLFSAYRILLARPTFMLMMAKFGQEPGMLAPPNELIKMLKAAMPEYVSYLDEYGEPALHNLIQPLEEKLLASIRAELNGTIGALMSVEQAKTITDHVAKIDAEARKKVGVSPLDGAK
;
A
#
# COMPACT_ATOMS: atom_id res chain seq x y z
N MET A 1 -41.36 -73.91 -84.48
CA MET A 1 -40.92 -73.63 -83.10
C MET A 1 -39.41 -73.81 -83.09
N SER A 2 -38.56 -72.77 -83.09
CA SER A 2 -37.90 -72.30 -81.85
C SER A 2 -36.90 -71.13 -82.11
N VAL A 3 -37.20 -70.17 -82.98
CA VAL A 3 -36.30 -69.01 -83.21
C VAL A 3 -36.55 -67.86 -82.22
N THR A 4 -37.71 -67.85 -81.56
CA THR A 4 -38.12 -66.78 -80.62
C THR A 4 -37.47 -66.88 -79.24
N SER A 5 -36.98 -68.05 -78.81
CA SER A 5 -36.33 -68.21 -77.49
C SER A 5 -34.84 -67.85 -77.48
N ALA A 6 -34.13 -68.00 -78.61
CA ALA A 6 -32.71 -67.69 -78.71
C ALA A 6 -32.43 -66.18 -78.76
N VAL A 7 -33.31 -65.40 -79.39
CA VAL A 7 -33.20 -63.92 -79.45
C VAL A 7 -33.50 -63.28 -78.10
N GLY A 8 -34.44 -63.84 -77.33
CA GLY A 8 -34.77 -63.35 -75.98
C GLY A 8 -33.64 -63.53 -74.96
N VAL A 9 -32.90 -64.65 -75.02
CA VAL A 9 -31.74 -64.90 -74.13
C VAL A 9 -30.53 -64.03 -74.52
N ALA A 10 -30.29 -63.81 -75.81
CA ALA A 10 -29.23 -62.91 -76.28
C ALA A 10 -29.52 -61.44 -75.89
N LEU A 11 -30.76 -60.95 -76.05
CA LEU A 11 -31.15 -59.61 -75.60
C LEU A 11 -31.11 -59.45 -74.07
N ALA A 12 -31.42 -60.49 -73.30
CA ALA A 12 -31.32 -60.45 -71.84
C ALA A 12 -29.86 -60.44 -71.33
N LEU A 13 -28.95 -61.18 -71.98
CA LEU A 13 -27.54 -61.21 -71.60
C LEU A 13 -26.80 -59.93 -72.02
N PHE A 14 -26.99 -59.44 -73.25
CA PHE A 14 -26.41 -58.16 -73.68
C PHE A 14 -27.07 -56.95 -72.99
N GLY A 15 -28.37 -57.03 -72.68
CA GLY A 15 -29.08 -56.01 -71.91
C GLY A 15 -28.55 -55.87 -70.48
N LYS A 16 -28.21 -57.00 -69.82
CA LYS A 16 -27.65 -56.98 -68.46
C LYS A 16 -26.27 -56.29 -68.42
N ASP A 17 -25.39 -56.59 -69.38
CA ASP A 17 -24.06 -55.99 -69.43
C ASP A 17 -24.09 -54.51 -69.83
N PHE A 18 -25.05 -54.11 -70.69
CA PHE A 18 -25.25 -52.71 -71.06
C PHE A 18 -25.86 -51.89 -69.90
N ILE A 19 -26.86 -52.44 -69.20
CA ILE A 19 -27.45 -51.81 -68.01
C ILE A 19 -26.42 -51.73 -66.88
N ALA A 20 -25.62 -52.77 -66.66
CA ALA A 20 -24.55 -52.75 -65.67
C ALA A 20 -23.52 -51.64 -65.98
N LYS A 21 -23.08 -51.50 -67.23
CA LYS A 21 -22.16 -50.44 -67.65
C LYS A 21 -22.77 -49.03 -67.56
N LEU A 22 -24.06 -48.88 -67.86
CA LEU A 22 -24.75 -47.59 -67.71
C LEU A 22 -24.93 -47.20 -66.23
N VAL A 23 -25.29 -48.15 -65.38
CA VAL A 23 -25.41 -47.94 -63.93
C VAL A 23 -24.05 -47.66 -63.30
N GLU A 24 -23.00 -48.39 -63.70
CA GLU A 24 -21.64 -48.17 -63.23
C GLU A 24 -21.08 -46.82 -63.70
N GLY A 25 -21.33 -46.43 -64.95
CA GLY A 25 -20.95 -45.11 -65.48
C GLY A 25 -21.68 -43.96 -64.80
N ALA A 26 -22.99 -44.09 -64.58
CA ALA A 26 -23.80 -43.09 -63.87
C ALA A 26 -23.41 -43.00 -62.38
N ALA A 27 -23.19 -44.14 -61.71
CA ALA A 27 -22.73 -44.18 -60.34
C ALA A 27 -21.35 -43.54 -60.20
N LYS A 28 -20.38 -43.92 -61.05
CA LYS A 28 -19.03 -43.36 -61.05
C LYS A 28 -19.02 -41.85 -61.25
N HIS A 29 -19.75 -41.35 -62.25
CA HIS A 29 -19.85 -39.91 -62.48
C HIS A 29 -20.49 -39.18 -61.28
N SER A 30 -21.52 -39.76 -60.65
CA SER A 30 -22.15 -39.17 -59.46
C SER A 30 -21.22 -39.16 -58.24
N PHE A 31 -20.38 -40.19 -58.06
CA PHE A 31 -19.37 -40.26 -57.00
C PHE A 31 -18.21 -39.30 -57.25
N ASP A 32 -17.71 -39.22 -58.48
CA ASP A 32 -16.65 -38.29 -58.87
C ASP A 32 -17.10 -36.84 -58.63
N ARG A 33 -18.33 -36.50 -59.05
CA ARG A 33 -18.91 -35.18 -58.80
C ARG A 33 -19.06 -34.88 -57.31
N ARG A 34 -19.58 -35.82 -56.53
CA ARG A 34 -19.67 -35.67 -55.06
C ARG A 34 -18.30 -35.52 -54.41
N LEU A 35 -17.28 -36.26 -54.87
CA LEU A 35 -15.92 -36.15 -54.37
C LEU A 35 -15.29 -34.79 -54.69
N GLU A 36 -15.55 -34.25 -55.88
CA GLU A 36 -15.12 -32.89 -56.22
C GLU A 36 -15.85 -31.84 -55.38
N ASP A 37 -17.16 -31.96 -55.22
CA ASP A 37 -17.97 -31.07 -54.38
C ASP A 37 -17.48 -31.12 -52.92
N PHE A 38 -17.28 -32.31 -52.35
CA PHE A 38 -16.73 -32.49 -51.00
C PHE A 38 -15.31 -31.93 -50.86
N LYS A 39 -14.44 -32.12 -51.85
CA LYS A 39 -13.09 -31.54 -51.82
C LYS A 39 -13.13 -30.01 -51.89
N ALA A 40 -14.03 -29.45 -52.69
CA ALA A 40 -14.22 -28.01 -52.78
C ALA A 40 -14.78 -27.43 -51.48
N GLU A 41 -15.76 -28.10 -50.85
CA GLU A 41 -16.32 -27.73 -49.55
C GLU A 41 -15.26 -27.79 -48.45
N LEU A 42 -14.48 -28.87 -48.39
CA LEU A 42 -13.37 -29.00 -47.43
C LEU A 42 -12.32 -27.91 -47.59
N ARG A 43 -11.96 -27.54 -48.83
CA ARG A 43 -11.01 -26.43 -49.07
C ARG A 43 -11.59 -25.10 -48.61
N LYS A 44 -12.87 -24.85 -48.89
CA LYS A 44 -13.56 -23.63 -48.47
C LYS A 44 -13.64 -23.54 -46.94
N ASP A 45 -13.94 -24.65 -46.28
CA ASP A 45 -13.98 -24.73 -44.82
C ASP A 45 -12.59 -24.55 -44.21
N GLU A 46 -11.55 -25.14 -44.80
CA GLU A 46 -10.17 -24.96 -44.37
C GLU A 46 -9.74 -23.49 -44.49
N GLU A 47 -10.04 -22.83 -45.61
CA GLU A 47 -9.74 -21.40 -45.81
C GLU A 47 -10.50 -20.51 -44.82
N ARG A 48 -11.80 -20.80 -44.59
CA ARG A 48 -12.61 -20.08 -43.62
C ARG A 48 -12.06 -20.24 -42.20
N LEU A 49 -11.77 -21.47 -41.76
CA LEU A 49 -11.23 -21.73 -40.42
C LEU A 49 -9.86 -21.09 -40.24
N LYS A 50 -9.00 -21.07 -41.27
CA LYS A 50 -7.71 -20.35 -41.23
C LYS A 50 -7.89 -18.84 -41.10
N ALA A 51 -8.87 -18.26 -41.79
CA ALA A 51 -9.17 -16.84 -41.67
C ALA A 51 -9.72 -16.50 -40.27
N GLU A 52 -10.66 -17.28 -39.76
CA GLU A 52 -11.21 -17.13 -38.41
C GLU A 52 -10.11 -17.27 -37.33
N LEU A 53 -9.22 -18.25 -37.45
CA LEU A 53 -8.09 -18.41 -36.53
C LEU A 53 -7.18 -17.18 -36.52
N ARG A 54 -6.84 -16.61 -37.68
CA ARG A 54 -6.01 -15.40 -37.76
C ARG A 54 -6.71 -14.18 -37.16
N ASP A 55 -8.02 -14.05 -37.35
CA ASP A 55 -8.78 -12.95 -36.75
C ASP A 55 -8.88 -13.12 -35.23
N HIS A 56 -9.06 -14.35 -34.73
CA HIS A 56 -9.04 -14.65 -33.31
C HIS A 56 -7.65 -14.42 -32.68
N GLU A 57 -6.56 -14.78 -33.36
CA GLU A 57 -5.19 -14.49 -32.93
C GLU A 57 -4.95 -12.98 -32.80
N LYS A 58 -5.36 -12.19 -33.81
CA LYS A 58 -5.26 -10.71 -33.74
C LYS A 58 -6.08 -10.13 -32.59
N GLN A 59 -7.27 -10.66 -32.34
CA GLN A 59 -8.09 -10.23 -31.21
C GLN A 59 -7.41 -10.55 -29.88
N LEU A 60 -6.88 -11.77 -29.72
CA LEU A 60 -6.12 -12.17 -28.53
C LEU A 60 -4.89 -11.28 -28.30
N ASP A 61 -4.14 -10.98 -29.35
CA ASP A 61 -2.98 -10.09 -29.26
C ASP A 61 -3.40 -8.68 -28.84
N SER A 62 -4.47 -8.14 -29.43
CA SER A 62 -4.99 -6.81 -29.05
C SER A 62 -5.49 -6.75 -27.60
N LEU A 63 -6.15 -7.81 -27.12
CA LEU A 63 -6.62 -7.92 -25.74
C LEU A 63 -5.46 -8.05 -24.77
N ARG A 64 -4.45 -8.86 -25.12
CA ARG A 64 -3.23 -9.03 -24.32
C ARG A 64 -2.47 -7.72 -24.22
N ASP A 65 -2.26 -7.02 -25.32
CA ASP A 65 -1.59 -5.73 -25.33
C ASP A 65 -2.37 -4.67 -24.55
N GLY A 66 -3.70 -4.64 -24.71
CA GLY A 66 -4.59 -3.77 -23.94
C GLY A 66 -4.52 -4.05 -22.44
N ALA A 67 -4.56 -5.32 -22.04
CA ALA A 67 -4.46 -5.74 -20.64
C ALA A 67 -3.08 -5.41 -20.04
N LEU A 68 -1.99 -5.66 -20.77
CA LEU A 68 -0.63 -5.35 -20.33
C LEU A 68 -0.42 -3.84 -20.18
N ARG A 69 -0.92 -3.03 -21.12
CA ARG A 69 -0.89 -1.56 -21.02
C ARG A 69 -1.72 -1.07 -19.84
N GLY A 70 -2.94 -1.59 -19.66
CA GLY A 70 -3.79 -1.25 -18.52
C GLY A 70 -3.13 -1.58 -17.17
N LEU A 71 -2.46 -2.72 -17.07
CA LEU A 71 -1.69 -3.10 -15.89
C LEU A 71 -0.49 -2.17 -15.66
N ALA A 72 0.26 -1.83 -16.72
CA ALA A 72 1.39 -0.90 -16.64
C ALA A 72 0.95 0.49 -16.18
N ASP A 73 -0.16 1.02 -16.73
CA ASP A 73 -0.73 2.30 -16.34
C ASP A 73 -1.22 2.30 -14.89
N SER A 74 -1.87 1.21 -14.46
CA SER A 74 -2.31 1.05 -13.07
C SER A 74 -1.11 1.04 -12.12
N ASN A 75 -0.06 0.30 -12.46
CA ASN A 75 1.17 0.25 -11.67
C ASN A 75 1.85 1.63 -11.62
N ALA A 76 1.94 2.34 -12.74
CA ALA A 76 2.51 3.68 -12.78
C ALA A 76 1.74 4.68 -11.90
N ARG A 77 0.40 4.62 -11.91
CA ARG A 77 -0.45 5.45 -11.02
C ARG A 77 -0.25 5.10 -9.55
N LEU A 78 -0.13 3.82 -9.22
CA LEU A 78 0.13 3.37 -7.86
C LEU A 78 1.50 3.87 -7.37
N GLU A 79 2.55 3.71 -8.16
CA GLU A 79 3.89 4.18 -7.82
C GLU A 79 3.95 5.71 -7.68
N ALA A 80 3.21 6.45 -8.52
CA ALA A 80 3.08 7.90 -8.37
C ALA A 80 2.43 8.29 -7.02
N ARG A 81 1.37 7.57 -6.60
CA ARG A 81 0.74 7.81 -5.29
C ARG A 81 1.64 7.46 -4.12
N ARG A 82 2.43 6.40 -4.26
CA ARG A 82 3.42 6.00 -3.27
C ARG A 82 4.55 7.01 -3.12
N LEU A 83 5.07 7.53 -4.24
CA LEU A 83 6.06 8.60 -4.21
C LEU A 83 5.52 9.85 -3.50
N GLN A 84 4.30 10.28 -3.85
CA GLN A 84 3.63 11.39 -3.17
C GLN A 84 3.48 11.15 -1.66
N ALA A 85 3.15 9.92 -1.26
CA ALA A 85 3.00 9.56 0.14
C ALA A 85 4.33 9.66 0.91
N ILE A 86 5.41 9.17 0.29
CA ILE A 86 6.76 9.26 0.84
C ILE A 86 7.21 10.72 0.97
N GLU A 87 6.98 11.53 -0.06
CA GLU A 87 7.27 12.97 -0.04
C GLU A 87 6.50 13.68 1.08
N ALA A 88 5.22 13.36 1.25
CA ALA A 88 4.40 13.94 2.30
C ALA A 88 4.87 13.56 3.71
N VAL A 89 5.31 12.30 3.92
CA VAL A 89 5.91 11.89 5.20
C VAL A 89 7.23 12.61 5.45
N TRP A 90 8.12 12.67 4.46
CA TRP A 90 9.40 13.35 4.64
C TRP A 90 9.23 14.85 4.87
N LYS A 91 8.29 15.49 4.16
CA LYS A 91 7.88 16.86 4.45
C LYS A 91 7.42 17.00 5.90
N GLY A 92 6.60 16.08 6.41
CA GLY A 92 6.20 16.07 7.81
C GLY A 92 7.37 15.97 8.80
N VAL A 93 8.41 15.19 8.47
CA VAL A 93 9.65 15.13 9.29
C VAL A 93 10.37 16.48 9.29
N VAL A 94 10.53 17.10 8.12
CA VAL A 94 11.19 18.41 7.98
C VAL A 94 10.42 19.52 8.71
N ASP A 95 9.10 19.53 8.57
CA ASP A 95 8.22 20.51 9.22
C ASP A 95 8.26 20.39 10.77
N LEU A 96 8.64 19.23 11.31
CA LEU A 96 8.86 19.02 12.75
C LEU A 96 10.25 19.47 13.25
N GLY A 97 11.10 20.02 12.38
CA GLY A 97 12.43 20.52 12.74
C GLY A 97 12.47 21.47 13.95
N PRO A 98 11.59 22.48 14.05
CA PRO A 98 11.53 23.35 15.24
C PRO A 98 11.18 22.60 16.54
N VAL A 99 10.35 21.56 16.44
CA VAL A 99 9.95 20.70 17.58
C VAL A 99 11.14 19.89 18.09
N LYS A 100 12.00 19.43 17.17
CA LYS A 100 13.24 18.73 17.51
C LYS A 100 14.18 19.60 18.34
N ALA A 101 14.33 20.87 17.99
CA ALA A 101 15.14 21.82 18.76
C ALA A 101 14.62 21.99 20.20
N ILE A 102 13.30 22.13 20.37
CA ILE A 102 12.67 22.14 21.70
C ILE A 102 12.95 20.85 22.46
N SER A 103 12.79 19.71 21.81
CA SER A 103 13.00 18.42 22.44
C SER A 103 14.43 18.29 22.97
N SER A 104 15.43 18.76 22.21
CA SER A 104 16.82 18.83 22.69
C SER A 104 17.00 19.78 23.89
N MET A 105 16.38 20.96 23.87
CA MET A 105 16.45 21.90 25.01
C MET A 105 15.86 21.27 26.28
N THR A 106 14.63 20.76 26.18
CA THR A 106 13.91 20.14 27.30
C THR A 106 14.55 18.83 27.78
N GLY A 107 15.26 18.10 26.92
CA GLY A 107 15.95 16.86 27.30
C GLY A 107 17.04 17.05 28.35
N THR A 108 17.58 18.27 28.46
CA THR A 108 18.54 18.63 29.51
C THR A 108 17.88 19.11 30.81
N MET A 109 16.57 19.32 30.80
CA MET A 109 15.81 19.85 31.93
C MET A 109 15.14 18.71 32.71
N LYS A 110 15.05 18.87 34.04
CA LYS A 110 14.21 18.02 34.89
C LYS A 110 12.75 18.44 34.74
N MET A 111 12.12 17.97 33.66
CA MET A 111 10.78 18.41 33.26
C MET A 111 9.70 18.11 34.31
N ASP A 112 9.87 17.05 35.10
CA ASP A 112 9.00 16.73 36.23
C ASP A 112 9.00 17.82 37.32
N VAL A 113 10.18 18.31 37.68
CA VAL A 113 10.36 19.42 38.64
C VAL A 113 9.86 20.72 38.02
N PHE A 114 10.23 20.98 36.77
CA PHE A 114 9.80 22.17 36.04
C PHE A 114 8.27 22.31 35.99
N LEU A 115 7.56 21.22 35.66
CA LEU A 115 6.10 21.21 35.60
C LEU A 115 5.46 21.43 36.97
N ARG A 116 6.01 20.80 38.02
CA ARG A 116 5.50 20.97 39.39
C ARG A 116 5.66 22.41 39.88
N ASP A 117 6.81 23.03 39.61
CA ASP A 117 7.07 24.41 39.99
C ASP A 117 6.19 25.38 39.19
N ALA A 118 5.94 25.09 37.91
CA ALA A 118 5.05 25.88 37.05
C ALA A 118 3.57 25.80 37.45
N ALA A 119 3.13 24.72 38.12
CA ALA A 119 1.75 24.54 38.56
C ALA A 119 1.37 25.36 39.82
N GLY A 120 2.35 25.95 40.50
CA GLY A 120 2.11 26.74 41.70
C GLY A 120 1.51 28.13 41.45
N ALA A 121 1.20 28.86 42.53
CA ALA A 121 0.74 30.25 42.48
C ALA A 121 1.83 31.29 42.79
N SER A 122 3.08 30.84 42.98
CA SER A 122 4.21 31.69 43.38
C SER A 122 4.71 32.57 42.23
N GLN A 123 5.50 33.60 42.54
CA GLN A 123 6.18 34.38 41.51
C GLN A 123 7.11 33.50 40.64
N ASN A 124 7.74 32.48 41.26
CA ASN A 124 8.56 31.52 40.53
C ASN A 124 7.73 30.72 39.51
N ALA A 125 6.51 30.31 39.88
CA ALA A 125 5.60 29.62 38.97
C ALA A 125 5.27 30.46 37.73
N ARG A 126 4.97 31.76 37.91
CA ARG A 126 4.73 32.70 36.80
C ARG A 126 5.96 32.87 35.90
N ASN A 127 7.16 32.87 36.48
CA ASN A 127 8.40 32.92 35.72
C ASN A 127 8.60 31.64 34.88
N MET A 128 8.30 30.46 35.43
CA MET A 128 8.38 29.19 34.71
C MET A 128 7.33 29.09 33.59
N GLN A 129 6.10 29.54 33.83
CA GLN A 129 5.04 29.64 32.82
C GLN A 129 5.48 30.56 31.66
N SER A 130 6.04 31.73 31.98
CA SER A 130 6.55 32.69 31.00
C SER A 130 7.73 32.10 30.21
N PHE A 131 8.64 31.39 30.87
CA PHE A 131 9.75 30.71 30.21
C PHE A 131 9.26 29.62 29.24
N ALA A 132 8.27 28.82 29.64
CA ALA A 132 7.63 27.84 28.77
C ALA A 132 6.96 28.52 27.55
N GLU A 133 6.30 29.65 27.75
CA GLU A 133 5.71 30.43 26.66
C GLU A 133 6.77 30.95 25.68
N VAL A 134 7.90 31.47 26.18
CA VAL A 134 9.02 31.93 25.34
C VAL A 134 9.60 30.78 24.53
N MET A 135 9.80 29.59 25.13
CA MET A 135 10.26 28.41 24.40
C MET A 135 9.26 27.95 23.34
N LEU A 136 7.95 27.97 23.62
CA LEU A 136 6.95 27.62 22.60
C LEU A 136 6.92 28.65 21.46
N LYS A 137 7.12 29.94 21.76
CA LYS A 137 7.18 31.00 20.74
C LYS A 137 8.46 30.93 19.90
N SER A 138 9.56 30.36 20.41
CA SER A 138 10.80 30.22 19.65
C SER A 138 10.71 29.22 18.49
N MET A 139 9.65 28.39 18.45
CA MET A 139 9.31 27.56 17.28
C MET A 139 8.97 28.40 16.03
N GLY A 140 8.74 29.70 16.20
CA GLY A 140 8.34 30.60 15.14
C GLY A 140 6.83 30.60 14.87
N PRO A 141 6.36 31.45 13.95
CA PRO A 141 4.94 31.57 13.58
C PRO A 141 4.40 30.29 12.95
N GLU A 142 5.28 29.45 12.41
CA GLU A 142 4.95 28.14 11.89
C GLU A 142 4.58 27.17 13.04
N GLY A 143 5.16 27.29 14.23
CA GLY A 143 4.77 26.52 15.42
C GLY A 143 4.69 24.99 15.22
N TYR A 144 4.06 24.29 16.16
CA TYR A 144 3.63 22.91 15.93
C TYR A 144 2.46 22.94 14.94
N LYS A 145 2.72 22.85 13.64
CA LYS A 145 1.65 22.64 12.65
C LYS A 145 1.18 21.21 12.76
N HIS A 146 -0.06 21.04 13.22
CA HIS A 146 -0.82 19.81 13.01
C HIS A 146 -1.50 19.82 11.64
N ASP A 147 -1.05 20.64 10.69
CA ASP A 147 -1.67 20.71 9.36
C ASP A 147 -1.58 19.36 8.69
N ALA A 148 -2.77 18.86 8.32
CA ALA A 148 -3.04 17.67 7.53
C ALA A 148 -1.88 16.66 7.53
N THR A 149 -1.79 15.92 8.63
CA THR A 149 -1.01 14.70 8.69
C THR A 149 -1.15 13.90 7.38
N PRO A 150 -0.09 13.26 6.89
CA PRO A 150 -0.16 12.40 5.71
C PRO A 150 -0.99 11.12 5.97
N ASP A 151 -1.98 11.16 6.86
CA ASP A 151 -2.88 10.08 7.20
C ASP A 151 -3.66 9.59 5.97
N HIS A 152 -4.03 10.51 5.07
CA HIS A 152 -4.67 10.16 3.79
C HIS A 152 -3.72 9.46 2.82
N HIS A 153 -2.41 9.58 3.03
CA HIS A 153 -1.37 8.90 2.28
C HIS A 153 -0.99 7.53 2.89
N ARG A 154 -1.44 7.22 4.10
CA ARG A 154 -1.17 5.94 4.79
C ARG A 154 -1.42 4.70 3.93
N PRO A 155 -2.48 4.59 3.12
CA PRO A 155 -2.72 3.40 2.30
C PRO A 155 -1.64 3.12 1.25
N PHE A 156 -0.85 4.13 0.89
CA PHE A 156 0.17 4.04 -0.15
C PHE A 156 1.59 3.84 0.39
N MET A 157 1.74 3.57 1.68
CA MET A 157 3.05 3.38 2.32
C MET A 157 3.16 2.02 2.98
N SER A 158 4.40 1.56 3.16
CA SER A 158 4.62 0.38 3.98
C SER A 158 4.20 0.62 5.44
N PRO A 159 3.68 -0.42 6.13
CA PRO A 159 3.41 -0.35 7.56
C PRO A 159 4.65 0.06 8.37
N GLN A 160 5.83 -0.33 7.90
CA GLN A 160 7.10 -0.01 8.54
C GLN A 160 7.35 1.51 8.56
N VAL A 161 7.37 2.16 7.41
CA VAL A 161 7.60 3.62 7.32
C VAL A 161 6.57 4.37 8.15
N TRP A 162 5.30 3.96 8.04
CA TRP A 162 4.23 4.60 8.80
C TRP A 162 4.41 4.49 10.32
N SER A 163 4.76 3.29 10.80
CA SER A 163 4.94 3.05 12.23
C SER A 163 6.12 3.83 12.81
N LEU A 164 7.25 3.88 12.09
CA LEU A 164 8.43 4.68 12.48
C LEU A 164 8.12 6.17 12.49
N PHE A 165 7.42 6.67 11.46
CA PHE A 165 7.01 8.08 11.41
C PHE A 165 6.03 8.43 12.54
N SER A 166 5.09 7.54 12.86
CA SER A 166 4.16 7.73 13.97
C SER A 166 4.89 7.78 15.31
N ALA A 167 5.84 6.85 15.52
CA ALA A 167 6.71 6.85 16.70
C ALA A 167 7.52 8.14 16.83
N TYR A 168 8.10 8.62 15.73
CA TYR A 168 8.86 9.86 15.67
C TYR A 168 8.02 11.08 16.09
N ARG A 169 6.81 11.18 15.54
CA ARG A 169 5.86 12.24 15.87
C ARG A 169 5.50 12.27 17.35
N ILE A 170 5.15 11.12 17.94
CA ILE A 170 4.76 11.03 19.35
C ILE A 170 5.94 11.41 20.26
N LEU A 171 7.13 10.92 19.93
CA LEU A 171 8.35 11.22 20.67
C LEU A 171 8.62 12.73 20.70
N LEU A 172 8.50 13.42 19.56
CA LEU A 172 8.66 14.87 19.46
C LEU A 172 7.52 15.68 20.06
N ALA A 173 6.30 15.16 20.03
CA ALA A 173 5.14 15.87 20.57
C ALA A 173 5.19 15.98 22.10
N ARG A 174 5.74 14.97 22.80
CA ARG A 174 5.73 14.91 24.26
C ARG A 174 6.37 16.14 24.94
N PRO A 175 7.61 16.57 24.59
CA PRO A 175 8.19 17.76 25.20
C PRO A 175 7.39 19.04 24.93
N THR A 176 6.80 19.15 23.73
CA THR A 176 5.94 20.28 23.37
C THR A 176 4.69 20.31 24.25
N PHE A 177 4.07 19.16 24.49
CA PHE A 177 2.94 19.06 25.41
C PHE A 177 3.34 19.38 26.85
N MET A 178 4.51 18.94 27.32
CA MET A 178 5.02 19.32 28.64
C MET A 178 5.15 20.84 28.76
N LEU A 179 5.75 21.51 27.78
CA LEU A 179 5.84 22.97 27.79
C LEU A 179 4.48 23.65 27.72
N MET A 180 3.53 23.10 26.97
CA MET A 180 2.17 23.62 26.92
C MET A 180 1.48 23.52 28.28
N MET A 181 1.62 22.39 28.98
CA MET A 181 1.11 22.25 30.35
C MET A 181 1.77 23.23 31.31
N ALA A 182 3.11 23.37 31.26
CA ALA A 182 3.83 24.33 32.09
C ALA A 182 3.36 25.76 31.84
N LYS A 183 3.14 26.16 30.59
CA LYS A 183 2.61 27.49 30.23
C LYS A 183 1.28 27.78 30.93
N PHE A 184 0.41 26.77 31.05
CA PHE A 184 -0.91 26.90 31.67
C PHE A 184 -0.95 26.51 33.15
N GLY A 185 0.21 26.27 33.78
CA GLY A 185 0.30 25.86 35.19
C GLY A 185 -0.41 24.55 35.49
N GLN A 186 -0.40 23.60 34.54
CA GLN A 186 -1.03 22.29 34.70
C GLN A 186 -0.02 21.27 35.25
N GLU A 187 -0.50 20.37 36.12
CA GLU A 187 0.32 19.28 36.65
C GLU A 187 0.56 18.16 35.60
N PRO A 188 1.65 17.36 35.76
CA PRO A 188 2.04 16.31 34.79
C PRO A 188 1.01 15.19 34.57
N GLY A 189 0.01 15.06 35.45
CA GLY A 189 -0.96 13.95 35.44
C GLY A 189 -1.77 13.81 34.15
N MET A 190 -1.82 14.86 33.32
CA MET A 190 -2.52 14.86 32.03
C MET A 190 -1.77 14.12 30.91
N LEU A 191 -0.47 13.84 31.05
CA LEU A 191 0.28 13.12 30.01
C LEU A 191 0.06 11.62 30.07
N ALA A 192 0.10 10.97 28.90
CA ALA A 192 0.22 9.52 28.84
C ALA A 192 1.47 9.07 29.62
N PRO A 193 1.39 7.99 30.41
CA PRO A 193 2.51 7.48 31.18
C PRO A 193 3.68 7.15 30.24
N PRO A 194 4.93 7.43 30.67
CA PRO A 194 6.12 7.22 29.84
C PRO A 194 6.30 5.76 29.40
N ASN A 195 5.72 4.81 30.14
CA ASN A 195 5.88 3.38 29.92
C ASN A 195 5.41 2.92 28.54
N GLU A 196 4.29 3.43 28.03
CA GLU A 196 3.81 3.05 26.68
C GLU A 196 4.69 3.62 25.58
N LEU A 197 5.21 4.84 25.77
CA LEU A 197 6.18 5.46 24.87
C LEU A 197 7.48 4.64 24.84
N ILE A 198 7.98 4.20 26.00
CA ILE A 198 9.17 3.35 26.09
C ILE A 198 8.93 2.00 25.40
N LYS A 199 7.78 1.35 25.63
CA LYS A 199 7.43 0.08 24.95
C LYS A 199 7.37 0.23 23.43
N MET A 200 6.74 1.31 22.95
CA MET A 200 6.70 1.65 21.53
C MET A 200 8.12 1.79 20.96
N LEU A 201 9.00 2.51 21.65
CA LEU A 201 10.37 2.74 21.20
C LEU A 201 11.22 1.48 21.25
N LYS A 202 11.02 0.60 22.24
CA LYS A 202 11.66 -0.73 22.25
C LYS A 202 11.23 -1.58 21.06
N ALA A 203 9.97 -1.49 20.65
CA ALA A 203 9.49 -2.19 19.46
C ALA A 203 10.04 -1.57 18.15
N ALA A 204 10.12 -0.24 18.07
CA ALA A 204 10.65 0.49 16.92
C ALA A 204 12.18 0.37 16.79
N MET A 205 12.88 0.29 17.91
CA MET A 205 14.34 0.30 18.02
C MET A 205 14.83 -0.78 19.00
N PRO A 206 14.73 -2.06 18.62
CA PRO A 206 15.19 -3.18 19.46
C PRO A 206 16.66 -3.07 19.89
N GLU A 207 17.49 -2.46 19.06
CA GLU A 207 18.91 -2.20 19.32
C GLU A 207 19.15 -1.23 20.50
N TYR A 208 18.13 -0.49 20.93
CA TYR A 208 18.19 0.45 22.07
C TYR A 208 17.45 -0.05 23.32
N VAL A 209 17.05 -1.33 23.38
CA VAL A 209 16.30 -1.86 24.54
C VAL A 209 17.09 -1.70 25.84
N SER A 210 18.36 -2.12 25.87
CA SER A 210 19.20 -2.00 27.07
C SER A 210 19.38 -0.54 27.51
N TYR A 211 19.56 0.37 26.55
CA TYR A 211 19.67 1.80 26.81
C TYR A 211 18.37 2.37 27.42
N LEU A 212 17.22 1.97 26.87
CA LEU A 212 15.91 2.37 27.39
C LEU A 212 15.62 1.78 28.78
N ASP A 213 16.10 0.58 29.07
CA ASP A 213 15.98 -0.06 30.39
C ASP A 213 16.85 0.61 31.45
N GLU A 214 18.05 1.05 31.08
CA GLU A 214 19.00 1.70 31.99
C GLU A 214 18.61 3.15 32.31
N TYR A 215 18.25 3.93 31.28
CA TYR A 215 18.08 5.38 31.42
C TYR A 215 16.62 5.85 31.42
N GLY A 216 15.67 5.04 30.96
CA GLY A 216 14.24 5.35 31.01
C GLY A 216 13.83 6.61 30.22
N GLU A 217 12.87 7.37 30.79
CA GLU A 217 12.28 8.56 30.15
C GLU A 217 13.29 9.70 29.86
N PRO A 218 14.22 10.05 30.77
CA PRO A 218 15.19 11.12 30.50
C PRO A 218 16.01 10.91 29.22
N ALA A 219 16.25 9.65 28.83
CA ALA A 219 17.03 9.30 27.65
C ALA A 219 16.29 9.44 26.32
N LEU A 220 14.97 9.66 26.33
CA LEU A 220 14.16 9.62 25.12
C LEU A 220 14.56 10.66 24.06
N HIS A 221 15.04 11.83 24.48
CA HIS A 221 15.51 12.88 23.56
C HIS A 221 16.72 12.44 22.72
N ASN A 222 17.58 11.58 23.26
CA ASN A 222 18.75 11.06 22.55
C ASN A 222 18.36 10.08 21.42
N LEU A 223 17.13 9.58 21.44
CA LEU A 223 16.63 8.62 20.46
C LEU A 223 15.94 9.27 19.26
N ILE A 224 15.73 10.59 19.29
CA ILE A 224 15.08 11.31 18.18
C ILE A 224 15.90 11.16 16.89
N GLN A 225 17.21 11.41 16.96
CA GLN A 225 18.09 11.33 15.79
C GLN A 225 18.22 9.88 15.25
N PRO A 226 18.50 8.86 16.09
CA PRO A 226 18.48 7.46 15.64
C PRO A 226 17.16 7.02 15.00
N LEU A 227 16.01 7.45 15.55
CA LEU A 227 14.71 7.11 15.01
C LEU A 227 14.45 7.76 13.64
N GLU A 228 14.88 9.01 13.46
CA GLU A 228 14.82 9.72 12.18
C GLU A 228 15.69 9.05 11.11
N GLU A 229 16.91 8.65 11.48
CA GLU A 229 17.82 7.91 10.59
C GLU A 229 17.23 6.56 10.19
N LYS A 230 16.61 5.84 11.13
CA LYS A 230 15.93 4.58 10.86
C LYS A 230 14.72 4.76 9.95
N LEU A 231 13.94 5.83 10.14
CA LEU A 231 12.85 6.20 9.25
C LEU A 231 13.37 6.50 7.83
N LEU A 232 14.42 7.31 7.70
CA LEU A 232 15.03 7.64 6.41
C LEU A 232 15.58 6.40 5.71
N ALA A 233 16.23 5.50 6.43
CA ALA A 233 16.69 4.22 5.91
C ALA A 233 15.52 3.37 5.39
N SER A 234 14.41 3.32 6.13
CA SER A 234 13.20 2.62 5.72
C SER A 234 12.55 3.23 4.47
N ILE A 235 12.51 4.56 4.36
CA ILE A 235 12.01 5.26 3.18
C ILE A 235 12.87 4.92 1.96
N ARG A 236 14.20 4.93 2.10
CA ARG A 236 15.13 4.57 1.01
C ARG A 236 14.96 3.11 0.58
N ALA A 237 14.79 2.18 1.53
CA ALA A 237 14.51 0.78 1.22
C ALA A 237 13.17 0.63 0.49
N GLU A 238 12.16 1.41 0.89
CA GLU A 238 10.85 1.42 0.25
C GLU A 238 10.93 1.89 -1.21
N LEU A 239 11.65 3.00 -1.48
CA LEU A 239 11.88 3.53 -2.83
C LEU A 239 12.67 2.58 -3.72
N ASN A 240 13.61 1.82 -3.15
CA ASN A 240 14.42 0.85 -3.89
C ASN A 240 13.72 -0.50 -4.11
N GLY A 241 12.48 -0.66 -3.63
CA GLY A 241 11.73 -1.92 -3.74
C GLY A 241 12.27 -3.04 -2.84
N THR A 242 13.15 -2.74 -1.88
CA THR A 242 13.74 -3.72 -0.95
C THR A 242 12.94 -3.81 0.37
N ILE A 243 11.61 -3.77 0.25
CA ILE A 243 10.69 -3.86 1.39
C ILE A 243 10.83 -5.24 2.05
N GLY A 244 11.53 -5.31 3.17
CA GLY A 244 11.65 -6.56 3.94
C GLY A 244 12.91 -6.68 4.81
N ALA A 245 13.93 -5.84 4.61
CA ALA A 245 15.21 -6.04 5.30
C ALA A 245 15.33 -5.37 6.68
N LEU A 246 14.48 -4.39 7.01
CA LEU A 246 14.72 -3.50 8.15
C LEU A 246 13.78 -3.69 9.34
N MET A 247 12.55 -4.17 9.15
CA MET A 247 11.59 -4.41 10.23
C MET A 247 10.50 -5.40 9.79
N SER A 248 10.07 -6.27 10.71
CA SER A 248 8.99 -7.22 10.44
C SER A 248 7.61 -6.55 10.48
N VAL A 249 6.64 -7.15 9.80
CA VAL A 249 5.23 -6.70 9.84
C VAL A 249 4.68 -6.73 11.27
N GLU A 250 5.07 -7.73 12.07
CA GLU A 250 4.65 -7.86 13.47
C GLU A 250 5.19 -6.73 14.34
N GLN A 251 6.44 -6.30 14.10
CA GLN A 251 7.03 -5.13 14.77
C GLN A 251 6.28 -3.85 14.41
N ALA A 252 5.97 -3.63 13.13
CA ALA A 252 5.19 -2.46 12.68
C ALA A 252 3.80 -2.40 13.30
N LYS A 253 3.13 -3.55 13.42
CA LYS A 253 1.86 -3.67 14.12
C LYS A 253 1.99 -3.31 15.59
N THR A 254 2.99 -3.88 16.28
CA THR A 254 3.24 -3.62 17.71
C THR A 254 3.43 -2.12 17.99
N ILE A 255 4.22 -1.43 17.16
CA ILE A 255 4.41 0.03 17.27
C ILE A 255 3.08 0.76 17.10
N THR A 256 2.30 0.40 16.08
CA THR A 256 1.00 1.04 15.79
C THR A 256 -0.01 0.83 16.92
N ASP A 257 0.00 -0.35 17.55
CA ASP A 257 -0.86 -0.64 18.69
C ASP A 257 -0.49 0.22 19.91
N HIS A 258 0.80 0.45 20.16
CA HIS A 258 1.23 1.36 21.23
C HIS A 258 0.93 2.82 20.92
N VAL A 259 1.11 3.26 19.66
CA VAL A 259 0.69 4.59 19.18
C VAL A 259 -0.80 4.82 19.49
N ALA A 260 -1.66 3.86 19.11
CA ALA A 260 -3.09 3.96 19.32
C ALA A 260 -3.48 4.02 20.80
N LYS A 261 -2.76 3.30 21.67
CA LYS A 261 -2.96 3.37 23.13
C LYS A 261 -2.61 4.75 23.69
N ILE A 262 -1.46 5.31 23.28
CA ILE A 262 -1.03 6.65 23.70
C ILE A 262 -2.07 7.70 23.29
N ASP A 263 -2.57 7.63 22.06
CA ASP A 263 -3.62 8.54 21.56
C ASP A 263 -4.93 8.38 22.33
N ALA A 264 -5.36 7.14 22.60
CA ALA A 264 -6.58 6.86 23.36
C ALA A 264 -6.50 7.39 24.80
N GLU A 265 -5.35 7.20 25.46
CA GLU A 265 -5.11 7.72 26.81
C GLU A 265 -5.07 9.25 26.84
N ALA A 266 -4.41 9.87 25.87
CA ALA A 266 -4.40 11.33 25.73
C ALA A 266 -5.82 11.89 25.56
N ARG A 267 -6.65 11.30 24.68
CA ARG A 267 -8.04 11.71 24.48
C ARG A 267 -8.90 11.57 25.73
N LYS A 268 -8.76 10.45 26.45
CA LYS A 268 -9.49 10.21 27.71
C LYS A 268 -9.18 11.28 28.76
N LYS A 269 -7.93 11.74 28.84
CA LYS A 269 -7.50 12.75 29.81
C LYS A 269 -7.90 14.18 29.43
N VAL A 270 -7.99 14.48 28.14
CA VAL A 270 -8.44 15.80 27.63
C VAL A 270 -9.97 15.91 27.60
N GLY A 271 -10.71 14.81 27.84
CA GLY A 271 -12.17 14.82 27.89
C GLY A 271 -12.84 14.90 26.52
N VAL A 272 -12.10 14.62 25.43
CA VAL A 272 -12.65 14.62 24.06
C VAL A 272 -13.28 13.26 23.79
N SER A 273 -14.61 13.22 23.75
CA SER A 273 -15.39 12.02 23.45
C SER A 273 -15.23 11.63 21.96
N PRO A 274 -15.27 10.34 21.58
CA PRO A 274 -15.05 9.89 20.19
C PRO A 274 -16.05 10.41 19.14
N LEU A 275 -17.05 11.20 19.52
CA LEU A 275 -18.18 11.58 18.67
C LEU A 275 -18.30 13.09 18.39
N ASP A 276 -17.44 13.94 18.94
CA ASP A 276 -17.57 15.41 18.76
C ASP A 276 -16.92 15.98 17.49
N GLY A 277 -16.32 15.12 16.64
CA GLY A 277 -15.69 15.51 15.38
C GLY A 277 -16.52 15.24 14.12
N ALA A 278 -17.78 14.80 14.25
CA ALA A 278 -18.65 14.44 13.12
C ALA A 278 -19.95 15.27 13.09
N LYS A 279 -19.82 16.60 13.16
CA LYS A 279 -20.88 17.55 12.81
C LYS A 279 -20.34 18.62 11.88
#